data_AF-A0A380DPZ4-F1
#
_entry.id   AF-A0A380DPZ4-F1
#
_cell.length_a   1.000
_cell.length_b   1.000
_cell.length_c   1.000
_cell.angle_alpha   90.00
_cell.angle_beta   90.00
_cell.angle_gamma   90.00
#
_symmetry.space_group_name_H-M   'P 1'
#
loop_
_entity.id
_entity.type
_entity.pdbx_description
1 polymer ?
#
loop_
_entity_poly.entity_id
_entity_poly.type
_entity_poly.pdbx_seq_one_letter_code
_entity_poly.pdbx_strand_id
1 'polypeptide(L)'
;MNFNKLKFGATIGIIGGGQLGKMMAQSAQKMGYKVAVLDPSEDCPCRYVAHEFIQAKYDDEKALNQLGQKCDVITYEFENISAPTIKTIM
;
A
#
# COMPACT_ATOMS: atom_id res chain seq x y z
N MET A 1 9.23 22.78 0.76
CA MET A 1 8.53 21.64 0.14
C MET A 1 7.41 21.23 1.09
N ASN A 2 6.14 21.29 0.67
CA ASN A 2 4.98 20.99 1.50
C ASN A 2 4.24 19.78 0.93
N PHE A 3 3.76 18.89 1.80
CA PHE A 3 2.95 17.71 1.48
C PHE A 3 1.75 17.63 2.41
N ASN A 4 0.76 16.83 2.03
CA ASN A 4 -0.49 16.66 2.78
C ASN A 4 -0.20 16.12 4.19
N LYS A 5 -0.82 16.72 5.21
CA LYS A 5 -0.79 16.23 6.59
C LYS A 5 -2.04 15.40 6.83
N LEU A 6 -1.89 14.08 6.80
CA LEU A 6 -2.98 13.14 7.03
C LEU A 6 -3.22 12.95 8.53
N LYS A 7 -4.48 12.75 8.91
CA LYS A 7 -4.92 12.43 10.27
C LYS A 7 -5.40 10.98 10.32
N PHE A 8 -5.58 10.45 11.53
CA PHE A 8 -6.21 9.13 11.72
C PHE A 8 -7.54 9.03 10.95
N GLY A 9 -7.88 7.83 10.49
CA GLY A 9 -9.01 7.55 9.60
C GLY A 9 -8.67 7.58 8.11
N ALA A 10 -7.58 8.26 7.72
CA ALA A 10 -7.05 8.20 6.35
C ALA A 10 -6.52 6.80 6.01
N THR A 11 -6.39 6.52 4.71
CA THR A 11 -5.97 5.22 4.17
C THR A 11 -4.55 5.28 3.61
N ILE A 12 -3.71 4.37 4.07
CA ILE A 12 -2.34 4.17 3.59
C ILE A 12 -2.33 2.97 2.65
N GLY A 13 -1.89 3.19 1.42
CA GLY A 13 -1.60 2.15 0.44
C GLY A 13 -0.18 1.63 0.60
N ILE A 14 -0.01 0.30 0.62
CA ILE A 14 1.30 -0.35 0.69
C ILE A 14 1.45 -1.25 -0.53
N ILE A 15 2.48 -1.02 -1.34
CA ILE A 15 2.86 -1.92 -2.44
C ILE A 15 3.91 -2.91 -1.90
N GLY A 16 3.53 -4.19 -1.89
CA GLY A 16 4.25 -5.29 -1.26
C GLY A 16 3.66 -5.67 0.11
N GLY A 17 3.38 -6.95 0.29
CA GLY A 17 2.71 -7.51 1.45
C GLY A 17 3.59 -8.45 2.30
N GLY A 18 4.92 -8.33 2.21
CA GLY A 18 5.89 -9.04 3.02
C GLY A 18 5.90 -8.61 4.49
N GLN A 19 6.96 -9.00 5.21
CA GLN A 19 7.08 -8.74 6.64
C GLN A 19 7.19 -7.26 6.99
N LEU A 20 7.80 -6.44 6.12
CA LEU A 20 7.97 -5.01 6.37
C LEU A 20 6.63 -4.28 6.24
N GLY A 21 5.88 -4.57 5.19
CA GLY A 21 4.52 -4.10 4.95
C GLY A 21 3.58 -4.53 6.07
N LYS A 22 3.72 -5.78 6.56
CA LYS A 22 3.00 -6.24 7.75
C LYS A 22 3.30 -5.37 8.98
N MET A 23 4.57 -5.10 9.28
CA MET A 23 4.97 -4.27 10.42
C MET A 23 4.51 -2.81 10.27
N MET A 24 4.57 -2.26 9.05
CA MET A 24 4.03 -0.94 8.72
C MET A 24 2.51 -0.90 8.94
N ALA A 25 1.79 -1.88 8.42
CA ALA A 25 0.34 -1.98 8.54
C ALA A 25 -0.11 -2.07 10.01
N GLN A 26 0.55 -2.91 10.82
CA GLN A 26 0.27 -3.00 12.26
C GLN A 26 0.47 -1.67 12.98
N SER A 27 1.54 -0.93 12.63
CA SER A 27 1.82 0.40 13.21
C SER A 27 0.79 1.43 12.76
N ALA A 28 0.43 1.44 11.47
CA ALA A 28 -0.59 2.31 10.89
C ALA A 28 -1.97 2.09 11.56
N GLN A 29 -2.38 0.84 11.72
CA GLN A 29 -3.63 0.49 12.40
C GLN A 29 -3.63 0.93 13.87
N LYS A 30 -2.53 0.72 14.59
CA LYS A 30 -2.37 1.19 15.97
C LYS A 30 -2.56 2.70 16.10
N MET A 31 -2.18 3.47 15.07
CA MET A 31 -2.35 4.92 15.00
C MET A 31 -3.72 5.36 14.45
N GLY A 32 -4.61 4.41 14.12
CA GLY A 32 -5.96 4.68 13.62
C GLY A 32 -6.06 4.91 12.12
N TYR A 33 -5.04 4.56 11.33
CA TYR A 33 -5.12 4.59 9.86
C TYR A 33 -5.71 3.30 9.30
N LYS A 34 -6.38 3.41 8.15
CA LYS A 34 -6.75 2.26 7.33
C LYS A 34 -5.57 1.85 6.46
N VAL A 35 -5.54 0.59 6.04
CA VAL A 35 -4.46 0.04 5.22
C VAL A 35 -5.04 -0.72 4.04
N ALA A 36 -4.61 -0.39 2.84
CA ALA A 36 -4.81 -1.21 1.65
C ALA A 36 -3.45 -1.75 1.21
N VAL A 37 -3.35 -3.05 0.92
CA VAL A 37 -2.10 -3.69 0.49
C VAL A 37 -2.27 -4.34 -0.88
N LEU A 38 -1.27 -4.18 -1.75
CA LEU A 38 -1.18 -4.85 -3.04
C LEU A 38 0.00 -5.83 -3.04
N ASP A 39 -0.27 -7.11 -3.31
CA ASP A 39 0.75 -8.16 -3.41
C ASP A 39 0.27 -9.27 -4.36
N PRO A 40 1.14 -9.89 -5.18
CA PRO A 40 0.75 -10.99 -6.05
C PRO A 40 0.38 -12.28 -5.29
N SER A 41 0.96 -12.49 -4.11
CA SER A 41 0.76 -13.67 -3.29
C SER A 41 -0.48 -13.51 -2.41
N GLU A 42 -1.40 -14.46 -2.52
CA GLU A 42 -2.56 -14.52 -1.62
C GLU A 42 -2.16 -14.87 -0.17
N ASP A 43 -1.00 -15.47 0.02
CA ASP A 43 -0.45 -15.85 1.32
C ASP A 43 0.48 -14.78 1.90
N CYS A 44 0.47 -13.55 1.35
CA CYS A 44 1.37 -12.50 1.79
C CYS A 44 1.17 -12.19 3.29
N PRO A 45 2.26 -12.05 4.08
CA PRO A 45 2.17 -11.79 5.52
C PRO A 45 1.29 -10.60 5.94
N CYS A 46 1.16 -9.59 5.09
CA CYS A 46 0.42 -8.36 5.36
C CYS A 46 -1.09 -8.49 5.15
N ARG A 47 -1.57 -9.48 4.36
CA ARG A 47 -2.99 -9.62 3.96
C ARG A 47 -3.97 -9.48 5.12
N TYR A 48 -3.74 -10.22 6.20
CA TYR A 48 -4.67 -10.31 7.33
C TYR A 48 -4.57 -9.15 8.32
N VAL A 49 -3.61 -8.24 8.12
CA VAL A 49 -3.47 -6.99 8.88
C VAL A 49 -3.76 -5.76 8.00
N ALA A 50 -4.37 -5.94 6.84
CA ALA A 50 -4.87 -4.86 5.99
C ALA A 50 -6.40 -4.80 6.04
N HIS A 51 -6.96 -3.62 5.80
CA HIS A 51 -8.41 -3.44 5.64
C HIS A 51 -8.87 -3.89 4.25
N GLU A 52 -8.00 -3.74 3.25
CA GLU A 52 -8.23 -4.19 1.88
C GLU A 52 -6.98 -4.86 1.32
N PHE A 53 -7.17 -5.93 0.55
CA PHE A 53 -6.11 -6.63 -0.16
C PHE A 53 -6.43 -6.66 -1.65
N ILE A 54 -5.48 -6.20 -2.47
CA ILE A 54 -5.53 -6.24 -3.92
C ILE A 54 -4.51 -7.28 -4.37
N GLN A 55 -4.98 -8.44 -4.82
CA GLN A 55 -4.11 -9.48 -5.34
C GLN A 55 -3.73 -9.15 -6.79
N ALA A 56 -2.52 -8.64 -7.00
CA ALA A 56 -2.03 -8.29 -8.33
C ALA A 56 -0.50 -8.24 -8.37
N LYS A 57 0.07 -8.34 -9.57
CA LYS A 57 1.50 -8.12 -9.77
C LYS A 57 1.84 -6.64 -9.60
N TYR A 58 3.10 -6.37 -9.24
CA TYR A 58 3.60 -5.01 -9.03
C TYR A 58 3.69 -4.17 -10.31
N ASP A 59 3.60 -4.79 -11.49
CA ASP A 59 3.58 -4.12 -12.79
C ASP A 59 2.16 -3.99 -13.37
N ASP A 60 1.13 -4.40 -12.62
CA ASP A 60 -0.26 -4.25 -13.04
C ASP A 60 -0.73 -2.81 -12.81
N GLU A 61 -0.65 -1.99 -13.86
CA GLU A 61 -1.07 -0.59 -13.84
C GLU A 61 -2.53 -0.40 -13.39
N LYS A 62 -3.44 -1.33 -13.72
CA LYS A 62 -4.85 -1.18 -13.34
C LYS A 62 -5.02 -1.39 -11.84
N ALA A 63 -4.38 -2.42 -11.29
CA ALA A 63 -4.42 -2.69 -9.86
C ALA A 63 -3.74 -1.58 -9.04
N LEU A 64 -2.65 -1.02 -9.55
CA LEU A 64 -1.97 0.12 -8.94
C LEU A 64 -2.82 1.39 -8.95
N ASN A 65 -3.50 1.67 -10.06
CA ASN A 65 -4.47 2.77 -10.13
C ASN A 65 -5.65 2.55 -9.17
N GLN A 66 -6.14 1.31 -9.04
CA GLN A 66 -7.16 0.96 -8.06
C GLN A 66 -6.66 1.22 -6.62
N LEU A 67 -5.41 0.86 -6.31
CA LEU A 67 -4.80 1.17 -5.02
C LEU A 67 -4.76 2.68 -4.79
N GLY A 68 -4.33 3.47 -5.77
CA GLY A 68 -4.29 4.92 -5.68
C GLY A 68 -5.65 5.58 -5.48
N GLN A 69 -6.71 5.08 -6.11
CA GLN A 69 -8.07 5.57 -5.90
C GLN A 69 -8.62 5.30 -4.49
N LYS A 70 -8.02 4.36 -3.76
CA LYS A 70 -8.46 3.93 -2.43
C LYS A 70 -7.65 4.56 -1.29
N CYS A 71 -6.53 5.21 -1.60
CA CYS A 71 -5.55 5.64 -0.60
C CYS A 71 -5.33 7.15 -0.63
N ASP A 72 -5.09 7.74 0.55
CA ASP A 72 -4.72 9.13 0.68
C ASP A 72 -3.19 9.34 0.53
N VAL A 73 -2.42 8.27 0.74
CA VAL A 73 -0.98 8.20 0.52
C VAL A 73 -0.59 6.78 0.15
N ILE A 74 0.41 6.63 -0.70
CA ILE A 74 0.99 5.34 -1.07
C ILE A 74 2.44 5.29 -0.60
N THR A 75 2.84 4.13 -0.10
CA THR A 75 4.23 3.77 0.17
C THR A 75 4.51 2.36 -0.37
N TYR A 76 5.77 1.95 -0.34
CA TYR A 76 6.21 0.66 -0.86
C TYR A 76 7.24 0.05 0.09
N GLU A 77 7.24 -1.27 0.21
CA GLU A 77 8.14 -1.99 1.13
C GLU A 77 9.39 -2.59 0.47
N PHE A 78 9.51 -2.55 -0.87
CA PHE A 78 10.57 -3.27 -1.60
C PHE A 78 11.17 -2.47 -2.77
N GLU A 79 12.45 -2.73 -3.08
CA GLU A 79 13.24 -1.96 -4.05
C GLU A 79 12.94 -2.28 -5.53
N ASN A 80 12.33 -3.43 -5.82
CA ASN A 80 12.13 -3.93 -7.19
C ASN A 80 10.86 -3.40 -7.89
N ILE A 81 10.25 -2.32 -7.40
CA ILE A 81 9.19 -1.64 -8.17
C ILE A 81 9.84 -0.78 -9.25
N SER A 82 9.38 -0.92 -10.49
CA SER A 82 9.93 -0.15 -11.60
C SER A 82 9.64 1.34 -11.42
N ALA A 83 10.64 2.20 -11.66
CA ALA A 83 10.45 3.65 -11.58
C ALA A 83 9.32 4.18 -12.49
N PRO A 84 9.12 3.66 -13.72
CA PRO A 84 7.95 4.00 -14.54
C PRO A 84 6.62 3.72 -13.82
N THR A 85 6.51 2.57 -13.16
CA THR A 85 5.31 2.16 -12.42
C THR A 85 4.95 3.15 -11.31
N ILE A 86 5.94 3.65 -10.56
CA ILE A 86 5.71 4.63 -9.48
C ILE A 86 5.16 5.95 -10.04
N LYS A 87 5.62 6.39 -11.21
CA LYS A 87 5.15 7.64 -11.83
C LYS A 87 3.67 7.61 -12.25
N THR A 88 3.12 6.42 -12.52
CA THR A 88 1.73 6.29 -12.97
C THR A 88 0.72 6.51 -11.85
N ILE A 89 1.12 6.34 -10.59
CA ILE A 89 0.25 6.41 -9.40
C ILE A 89 0.46 7.66 -8.52
N MET A 90 1.38 8.55 -8.90
CA MET A 90 1.60 9.85 -8.27
C MET A 90 0.79 10.95 -8.96
#